data_AF-A0AA92X988-F1
#
_entry.id   AF-A0AA92X988-F1
#
_cell.length_a   1.000
_cell.length_b   1.000
_cell.length_c   1.000
_cell.angle_alpha   90.00
_cell.angle_beta   90.00
_cell.angle_gamma   90.00
#
_symmetry.space_group_name_H-M   'P 1'
#
loop_
_entity.id
_entity.type
_entity.pdbx_description
1 polymer ?
#
loop_
_entity_poly.entity_id
_entity_poly.type
_entity_poly.pdbx_seq_one_letter_code
_entity_poly.pdbx_strand_id
1 'polypeptide(L)'
;MSIELIRKSISKFIAHDLPEIMVVKGEWGVGKTYFWNDTLNNANRSGGLVYKKYSYVSLFGMNSLDDLKYSIFENTINKSKVGQNATLDTFLDNAVSNAFYFSKKNAKTLKELPIVKGFMPALDKVSFLSIKETLICIDDLERRGNGLSEVDVLGLISMLKEQRDCKVIILLNESAMEGSELSKYKEKVIDYEVEFKPTTEECIKLAFTDNVNPQVKEYCYRLQIRNIRVLKKIERLSIEIEKYIKECHVKLQKEVVETLVLFMWCYYCSGSDAGVPTLEFVRDKTFDEYGSDKESNKQHDEWNQLLMSLEYYHTNELDLVISNAVTSGFFNEDDLNRALHDKNQDVIRGESGDSFSCAWKKYHNSFTIEKDEVVRAIYDSFMLNGKYVSAANLNGTITLMRNLNENEVATKIIDKYIETHADSPDSFDLDELNYAGDINDSEIISKFKAIHELGKQKETACSVLDRIAGRNGWSPIDIDVLSKTTSAEYFDLFTSDLGDKLIPFVSTCLKFGNFSSNDEAYAKITDNATSALKKIASSSEINRLRVKKFNIKLDD
;
A
#
# COMPACT_ATOMS: atom_id res chain seq x y z
N MET A 1 -24.14 17.77 -15.43
CA MET A 1 -25.26 18.53 -14.86
C MET A 1 -25.03 18.57 -13.36
N SER A 2 -25.10 19.72 -12.67
CA SER A 2 -24.74 19.77 -11.25
C SER A 2 -25.73 18.98 -10.38
N ILE A 3 -25.26 18.39 -9.28
CA ILE A 3 -26.12 17.69 -8.30
C ILE A 3 -27.29 18.57 -7.84
N GLU A 4 -27.08 19.88 -7.75
CA GLU A 4 -28.09 20.83 -7.32
C GLU A 4 -29.29 20.93 -8.28
N LEU A 5 -29.05 20.90 -9.60
CA LEU A 5 -30.11 20.89 -10.60
C LEU A 5 -30.94 19.61 -10.51
N ILE A 6 -30.28 18.47 -10.34
CA ILE A 6 -30.94 17.18 -10.14
C ILE A 6 -31.78 17.21 -8.87
N ARG A 7 -31.23 17.74 -7.76
CA ARG A 7 -31.95 17.85 -6.48
C ARG A 7 -33.19 18.70 -6.64
N LYS A 8 -33.11 19.81 -7.37
CA LYS A 8 -34.26 20.66 -7.68
C LYS A 8 -35.32 19.94 -8.52
N SER A 9 -34.90 19.13 -9.51
CA SER A 9 -35.81 18.31 -10.31
C SER A 9 -36.56 17.29 -9.46
N ILE A 10 -35.83 16.51 -8.66
CA ILE A 10 -36.43 15.53 -7.74
C ILE A 10 -37.33 16.22 -6.70
N SER A 11 -36.91 17.37 -6.17
CA SER A 11 -37.71 18.13 -5.20
C SER A 11 -39.03 18.62 -5.78
N LYS A 12 -39.07 18.96 -7.08
CA LYS A 12 -40.33 19.28 -7.76
C LYS A 12 -41.20 18.03 -7.85
N PHE A 13 -40.65 16.92 -8.34
CA PHE A 13 -41.35 15.65 -8.50
C PHE A 13 -42.03 15.17 -7.20
N ILE A 14 -41.39 15.32 -6.04
CA ILE A 14 -41.95 14.88 -4.74
C ILE A 14 -42.96 15.86 -4.11
N ALA A 15 -43.07 17.10 -4.64
CA ALA A 15 -43.82 18.19 -4.01
C ALA A 15 -45.25 18.40 -4.54
N HIS A 16 -45.60 17.83 -5.69
CA HIS A 16 -46.96 17.91 -6.26
C HIS A 16 -47.62 16.53 -6.30
N ASP A 17 -48.94 16.45 -6.29
CA ASP A 17 -49.69 15.19 -6.14
C ASP A 17 -49.92 14.39 -7.42
N LEU A 18 -49.56 14.93 -8.60
CA LEU A 18 -49.67 14.23 -9.89
C LEU A 18 -48.92 12.87 -9.89
N PRO A 19 -49.60 11.73 -10.10
CA PRO A 19 -48.96 10.41 -10.16
C PRO A 19 -48.04 10.29 -11.38
N GLU A 20 -46.77 10.04 -11.14
CA GLU A 20 -45.71 10.06 -12.15
C GLU A 20 -44.60 9.06 -11.82
N ILE A 21 -43.88 8.66 -12.86
CA ILE A 21 -42.74 7.75 -12.80
C ILE A 21 -41.48 8.50 -13.23
N MET A 22 -40.52 8.60 -12.32
CA MET A 22 -39.21 9.19 -12.58
C MET A 22 -38.11 8.11 -12.54
N VAL A 23 -37.21 8.15 -13.51
CA VAL A 23 -35.99 7.35 -13.53
C VAL A 23 -34.79 8.23 -13.22
N VAL A 24 -33.94 7.77 -12.30
CA VAL A 24 -32.61 8.33 -12.06
C VAL A 24 -31.57 7.28 -12.46
N LYS A 25 -30.93 7.50 -13.60
CA LYS A 25 -29.90 6.61 -14.16
C LYS A 25 -28.51 7.16 -13.93
N GLY A 26 -27.55 6.27 -13.69
CA GLY A 26 -26.14 6.66 -13.55
C GLY A 26 -25.26 5.45 -13.25
N GLU A 27 -23.95 5.62 -13.29
CA GLU A 27 -22.98 4.54 -13.11
C GLU A 27 -23.09 3.85 -11.72
N TRP A 28 -22.40 2.71 -11.57
CA TRP A 28 -22.34 1.99 -10.30
C TRP A 28 -21.55 2.79 -9.26
N GLY A 29 -22.08 2.88 -8.03
CA GLY A 29 -21.33 3.43 -6.90
C GLY A 29 -21.19 4.96 -6.86
N VAL A 30 -21.74 5.71 -7.83
CA VAL A 30 -21.69 7.20 -7.83
C VAL A 30 -22.59 7.86 -6.77
N GLY A 31 -23.38 7.09 -6.03
CA GLY A 31 -24.15 7.59 -4.88
C GLY A 31 -25.64 7.87 -5.12
N LYS A 32 -26.28 7.32 -6.16
CA LYS A 32 -27.71 7.50 -6.46
C LYS A 32 -28.61 7.31 -5.23
N THR A 33 -28.49 6.17 -4.55
CA THR A 33 -29.27 5.84 -3.34
C THR A 33 -29.03 6.81 -2.20
N TYR A 34 -27.77 7.19 -1.97
CA TYR A 34 -27.42 8.19 -0.94
C TYR A 34 -28.05 9.55 -1.25
N PHE A 35 -27.91 10.00 -2.50
CA PHE A 35 -28.45 11.27 -2.97
C PHE A 35 -29.98 11.32 -2.90
N TRP A 36 -30.66 10.23 -3.27
CA TRP A 36 -32.10 10.10 -3.10
C TRP A 36 -32.51 10.21 -1.63
N ASN A 37 -31.87 9.44 -0.74
CA ASN A 37 -32.19 9.44 0.69
C ASN A 37 -31.94 10.82 1.32
N ASP A 38 -30.84 11.48 0.99
CA ASP A 38 -30.56 12.86 1.44
C ASP A 38 -31.64 13.84 0.96
N THR A 39 -31.98 13.79 -0.34
CA THR A 39 -33.00 14.67 -0.92
C THR A 39 -34.37 14.44 -0.29
N LEU A 40 -34.76 13.19 -0.08
CA LEU A 40 -36.02 12.80 0.55
C LEU A 40 -36.09 13.26 2.01
N ASN A 41 -35.02 13.05 2.79
CA ASN A 41 -34.95 13.47 4.18
C ASN A 41 -35.03 14.99 4.33
N ASN A 42 -34.33 15.73 3.46
CA ASN A 42 -34.38 17.19 3.43
C ASN A 42 -35.78 17.71 3.08
N ALA A 43 -36.45 17.10 2.09
CA ALA A 43 -37.83 17.43 1.73
C ALA A 43 -38.83 17.09 2.84
N ASN A 44 -38.63 16.00 3.57
CA ASN A 44 -39.49 15.66 4.71
C ASN A 44 -39.39 16.71 5.81
N ARG A 45 -38.16 17.13 6.15
CA ARG A 45 -37.89 18.16 7.17
C ARG A 45 -38.46 19.53 6.80
N SER A 46 -38.41 19.90 5.52
CA SER A 46 -38.97 21.16 5.02
C SER A 46 -40.47 21.12 4.75
N GLY A 47 -41.13 19.98 4.96
CA GLY A 47 -42.56 19.80 4.69
C GLY A 47 -42.90 19.72 3.19
N GLY A 48 -41.91 19.54 2.32
CA GLY A 48 -42.06 19.47 0.87
C GLY A 48 -42.55 18.13 0.32
N LEU A 49 -42.81 17.12 1.17
CA LEU A 49 -43.39 15.84 0.74
C LEU A 49 -44.91 15.89 0.69
N VAL A 50 -45.46 15.73 -0.51
CA VAL A 50 -46.91 15.69 -0.73
C VAL A 50 -47.55 14.41 -0.19
N TYR A 51 -46.90 13.26 -0.41
CA TYR A 51 -47.41 11.97 0.04
C TYR A 51 -46.98 11.66 1.47
N LYS A 52 -47.94 11.11 2.23
CA LYS A 52 -47.74 10.74 3.64
C LYS A 52 -47.10 9.37 3.80
N LYS A 53 -47.11 8.54 2.77
CA LYS A 53 -46.55 7.19 2.77
C LYS A 53 -45.34 7.13 1.85
N TYR A 54 -44.29 6.44 2.30
CA TYR A 54 -43.08 6.19 1.54
C TYR A 54 -42.71 4.70 1.63
N SER A 55 -42.25 4.10 0.54
CA SER A 55 -41.71 2.74 0.54
C SER A 55 -40.40 2.70 -0.25
N TYR A 56 -39.35 2.11 0.34
CA TYR A 56 -38.09 1.83 -0.35
C TYR A 56 -37.98 0.32 -0.57
N VAL A 57 -37.69 -0.08 -1.81
CA VAL A 57 -37.56 -1.48 -2.20
C VAL A 57 -36.33 -1.65 -3.09
N SER A 58 -35.40 -2.52 -2.70
CA SER A 58 -34.32 -2.98 -3.58
C SER A 58 -34.75 -4.29 -4.25
N LEU A 59 -34.60 -4.36 -5.58
CA LEU A 59 -34.93 -5.55 -6.35
C LEU A 59 -33.82 -6.60 -6.33
N PHE A 60 -32.68 -6.32 -5.69
CA PHE A 60 -31.54 -7.23 -5.71
C PHE A 60 -31.91 -8.63 -5.19
N GLY A 61 -31.82 -9.63 -6.07
CA GLY A 61 -32.13 -11.03 -5.74
C GLY A 61 -33.63 -11.37 -5.63
N MET A 62 -34.55 -10.44 -5.88
CA MET A 62 -35.99 -10.73 -5.91
C MET A 62 -36.37 -11.58 -7.12
N ASN A 63 -37.16 -12.64 -6.90
CA ASN A 63 -37.43 -13.65 -7.92
C ASN A 63 -38.89 -13.73 -8.39
N SER A 64 -39.82 -12.96 -7.80
CA SER A 64 -41.22 -12.99 -8.24
C SER A 64 -41.92 -11.63 -8.10
N LEU A 65 -43.02 -11.47 -8.85
CA LEU A 65 -43.85 -10.27 -8.79
C LEU A 65 -44.58 -10.14 -7.46
N ASP A 66 -44.90 -11.26 -6.82
CA ASP A 66 -45.57 -11.27 -5.52
C ASP A 66 -44.60 -10.86 -4.40
N ASP A 67 -43.33 -11.26 -4.47
CA ASP A 67 -42.28 -10.77 -3.54
C ASP A 67 -42.14 -9.25 -3.62
N LEU A 68 -42.17 -8.69 -4.84
CA LEU A 68 -42.12 -7.25 -5.04
C LEU A 68 -43.33 -6.54 -4.43
N LYS A 69 -44.55 -7.01 -4.71
CA LYS A 69 -45.78 -6.44 -4.13
C LYS A 69 -45.74 -6.48 -2.60
N TYR A 70 -45.31 -7.61 -2.04
CA TYR A 70 -45.16 -7.79 -0.61
C TYR A 70 -44.15 -6.82 -0.03
N SER A 71 -42.96 -6.71 -0.63
CA SER A 71 -41.91 -5.82 -0.17
C SER A 71 -42.30 -4.34 -0.21
N ILE A 72 -43.05 -3.90 -1.23
CA ILE A 72 -43.59 -2.53 -1.26
C ILE A 72 -44.52 -2.29 -0.07
N PHE A 73 -45.43 -3.22 0.22
CA PHE A 73 -46.35 -3.12 1.35
C PHE A 73 -45.59 -3.10 2.69
N GLU A 74 -44.71 -4.08 2.90
CA GLU A 74 -43.94 -4.28 4.12
C GLU A 74 -43.11 -3.04 4.47
N ASN A 75 -42.40 -2.48 3.48
CA ASN A 75 -41.54 -1.31 3.65
C ASN A 75 -42.29 0.03 3.62
N THR A 76 -43.62 0.02 3.50
CA THR A 76 -44.39 1.28 3.52
C THR A 76 -44.39 1.89 4.92
N ILE A 77 -43.86 3.10 5.04
CA ILE A 77 -43.80 3.87 6.28
C ILE A 77 -44.54 5.19 6.15
N ASN A 78 -45.03 5.72 7.27
CA ASN A 78 -45.54 7.09 7.33
C ASN A 78 -44.39 8.11 7.31
N LYS A 79 -44.63 9.30 6.76
CA LYS A 79 -43.65 10.40 6.62
C LYS A 79 -43.00 10.81 7.94
N SER A 80 -43.70 10.65 9.06
CA SER A 80 -43.18 10.90 10.40
C SER A 80 -42.01 9.98 10.79
N LYS A 81 -41.84 8.84 10.10
CA LYS A 81 -40.78 7.86 10.30
C LYS A 81 -39.73 7.85 9.17
N VAL A 82 -39.89 8.69 8.15
CA VAL A 82 -38.89 8.80 7.06
C VAL A 82 -37.57 9.32 7.63
N GLY A 83 -36.51 8.53 7.45
CA GLY A 83 -35.18 8.76 8.01
C GLY A 83 -34.86 7.96 9.29
N GLN A 84 -35.79 7.13 9.78
CA GLN A 84 -35.54 6.14 10.83
C GLN A 84 -35.43 4.75 10.18
N ASN A 85 -34.52 3.90 10.66
CA ASN A 85 -34.37 2.52 10.17
C ASN A 85 -35.70 1.78 10.31
N ALA A 86 -36.09 1.00 9.29
CA ALA A 86 -37.26 0.13 9.38
C ALA A 86 -37.01 -0.92 10.48
N THR A 87 -37.58 -0.72 11.66
CA THR A 87 -37.54 -1.69 12.76
C THR A 87 -38.77 -2.60 12.71
N LEU A 88 -38.75 -3.66 13.53
CA LEU A 88 -39.88 -4.55 13.80
C LEU A 88 -41.18 -3.80 14.22
N ASP A 89 -41.07 -2.54 14.67
CA ASP A 89 -42.21 -1.68 14.95
C ASP A 89 -42.98 -1.26 13.69
N THR A 90 -42.32 -1.25 12.53
CA THR A 90 -42.93 -0.97 11.21
C THR A 90 -43.89 -2.08 10.80
N PHE A 91 -43.52 -3.34 11.07
CA PHE A 91 -44.37 -4.52 10.90
C PHE A 91 -45.63 -4.43 11.77
N LEU A 92 -45.46 -4.06 13.05
CA LEU A 92 -46.57 -3.94 13.99
C LEU A 92 -47.51 -2.81 13.59
N ASP A 93 -47.01 -1.63 13.19
CA ASP A 93 -47.87 -0.52 12.80
C ASP A 93 -48.68 -0.78 11.51
N ASN A 94 -48.09 -1.44 10.51
CA ASN A 94 -48.78 -1.77 9.25
C ASN A 94 -49.80 -2.91 9.42
N ALA A 95 -49.50 -3.88 10.30
CA ALA A 95 -50.44 -4.96 10.63
C ALA A 95 -51.57 -4.49 11.58
N VAL A 96 -51.26 -3.64 12.56
CA VAL A 96 -52.21 -3.17 13.59
C VAL A 96 -53.14 -2.06 13.05
N SER A 97 -52.66 -1.17 12.16
CA SER A 97 -53.50 -0.13 11.56
C SER A 97 -54.64 -0.70 10.71
N ASN A 98 -54.44 -1.84 10.05
CA ASN A 98 -55.48 -2.55 9.32
C ASN A 98 -56.38 -3.43 10.22
N ALA A 99 -55.86 -3.95 11.34
CA ALA A 99 -56.68 -4.65 12.33
C ALA A 99 -57.72 -3.74 13.03
N PHE A 100 -57.40 -2.44 13.17
CA PHE A 100 -58.29 -1.49 13.85
C PHE A 100 -59.51 -1.07 13.02
N TYR A 101 -59.44 -1.14 11.69
CA TYR A 101 -60.58 -0.82 10.81
C TYR A 101 -61.64 -1.94 10.74
N PHE A 102 -61.24 -3.21 10.93
CA PHE A 102 -62.18 -4.34 10.99
C PHE A 102 -62.79 -4.58 12.39
N SER A 103 -62.22 -4.00 13.45
CA SER A 103 -62.65 -4.22 14.84
C SER A 103 -63.79 -3.32 15.31
N LYS A 104 -64.07 -2.18 14.64
CA LYS A 104 -65.03 -1.18 15.15
C LYS A 104 -66.51 -1.58 15.12
N LYS A 105 -66.86 -2.82 14.74
CA LYS A 105 -68.26 -3.24 14.71
C LYS A 105 -68.69 -4.35 15.67
N ASN A 106 -67.84 -4.96 16.51
CA ASN A 106 -68.30 -5.87 17.58
C ASN A 106 -67.20 -6.15 18.63
N ALA A 107 -67.11 -5.30 19.65
CA ALA A 107 -66.13 -5.41 20.74
C ALA A 107 -66.48 -6.47 21.82
N LYS A 108 -67.12 -7.60 21.47
CA LYS A 108 -67.57 -8.60 22.47
C LYS A 108 -67.20 -10.06 22.25
N THR A 109 -66.44 -10.42 21.21
CA THR A 109 -66.05 -11.83 21.02
C THR A 109 -64.59 -11.93 20.63
N LEU A 110 -63.71 -11.86 21.63
CA LEU A 110 -62.26 -12.02 21.45
C LEU A 110 -61.74 -13.21 22.30
N LYS A 111 -62.43 -14.35 22.25
CA LYS A 111 -62.01 -15.55 22.99
C LYS A 111 -61.83 -16.83 22.18
N GLU A 112 -62.06 -16.83 20.87
CA GLU A 112 -61.81 -18.02 20.05
C GLU A 112 -61.25 -17.60 18.69
N LEU A 113 -59.92 -17.56 18.59
CA LEU A 113 -59.22 -17.59 17.30
C LEU A 113 -58.36 -18.84 17.26
N PRO A 114 -58.78 -19.89 16.54
CA PRO A 114 -57.94 -21.05 16.26
C PRO A 114 -56.89 -20.68 15.21
N ILE A 115 -55.62 -20.89 15.57
CA ILE A 115 -54.51 -21.29 14.70
C ILE A 115 -54.11 -20.27 13.59
N VAL A 116 -53.07 -19.50 13.90
CA VAL A 116 -52.31 -18.56 13.04
C VAL A 116 -51.47 -19.28 11.96
N LYS A 117 -51.91 -20.41 11.40
CA LYS A 117 -51.14 -21.16 10.38
C LYS A 117 -51.76 -21.20 8.98
N GLY A 118 -52.97 -20.70 8.79
CA GLY A 118 -53.68 -20.76 7.50
C GLY A 118 -54.01 -19.42 6.83
N PHE A 119 -53.65 -18.28 7.43
CA PHE A 119 -54.15 -16.95 7.01
C PHE A 119 -53.15 -16.05 6.27
N MET A 120 -51.89 -16.46 6.11
CA MET A 120 -50.87 -15.60 5.47
C MET A 120 -51.16 -15.29 3.98
N PRO A 121 -51.47 -16.26 3.09
CA PRO A 121 -51.57 -15.97 1.65
C PRO A 121 -52.76 -15.08 1.25
N ALA A 122 -53.79 -15.01 2.09
CA ALA A 122 -55.00 -14.22 1.85
C ALA A 122 -54.87 -12.78 2.37
N LEU A 123 -54.05 -12.54 3.40
CA LEU A 123 -53.78 -11.21 3.91
C LEU A 123 -52.87 -10.41 2.96
N ASP A 124 -51.92 -11.08 2.29
CA ASP A 124 -50.95 -10.45 1.37
C ASP A 124 -51.59 -9.80 0.14
N LYS A 125 -52.71 -10.35 -0.36
CA LYS A 125 -53.41 -9.80 -1.54
C LYS A 125 -54.29 -8.61 -1.20
N VAL A 126 -54.84 -8.56 0.02
CA VAL A 126 -55.70 -7.47 0.49
C VAL A 126 -54.85 -6.29 1.00
N SER A 127 -53.69 -6.58 1.59
CA SER A 127 -52.75 -5.55 2.05
C SER A 127 -52.18 -4.73 0.89
N PHE A 128 -51.85 -5.36 -0.24
CA PHE A 128 -51.42 -4.66 -1.46
C PHE A 128 -52.49 -3.71 -2.01
N LEU A 129 -53.79 -4.01 -1.85
CA LEU A 129 -54.88 -3.09 -2.26
C LEU A 129 -54.91 -1.79 -1.44
N SER A 130 -54.29 -1.77 -0.26
CA SER A 130 -54.21 -0.58 0.60
C SER A 130 -53.08 0.40 0.22
N ILE A 131 -52.23 0.01 -0.73
CA ILE A 131 -51.18 0.87 -1.29
C ILE A 131 -51.85 1.85 -2.24
N LYS A 132 -52.00 3.09 -1.77
CA LYS A 132 -52.55 4.22 -2.52
C LYS A 132 -51.85 5.49 -2.05
N GLU A 133 -51.69 6.49 -2.92
CA GLU A 133 -51.12 7.81 -2.56
C GLU A 133 -49.78 7.67 -1.83
N THR A 134 -48.91 6.83 -2.38
CA THR A 134 -47.63 6.41 -1.78
C THR A 134 -46.47 6.76 -2.72
N LEU A 135 -45.38 7.28 -2.16
CA LEU A 135 -44.13 7.51 -2.88
C LEU A 135 -43.27 6.24 -2.76
N ILE A 136 -42.92 5.63 -3.88
CA ILE A 136 -42.22 4.35 -3.92
C ILE A 136 -40.86 4.56 -4.59
N CYS A 137 -39.78 4.18 -3.92
CA CYS A 137 -38.45 4.10 -4.50
C CYS A 137 -38.12 2.65 -4.79
N ILE A 138 -37.83 2.35 -6.06
CA ILE A 138 -37.38 1.04 -6.53
C ILE A 138 -35.91 1.17 -6.93
N ASP A 139 -35.04 0.37 -6.32
CA ASP A 139 -33.59 0.39 -6.55
C ASP A 139 -33.09 -0.98 -7.07
N ASP A 140 -31.88 -1.02 -7.62
CA ASP A 140 -31.20 -2.24 -8.12
C ASP A 140 -32.06 -3.07 -9.12
N LEU A 141 -32.82 -2.42 -10.02
CA LEU A 141 -33.67 -3.12 -11.01
C LEU A 141 -32.89 -4.11 -11.89
N GLU A 142 -31.69 -3.73 -12.29
CA GLU A 142 -30.75 -4.52 -13.08
C GLU A 142 -30.21 -5.76 -12.37
N ARG A 143 -30.49 -5.86 -11.08
CA ARG A 143 -29.93 -6.81 -10.14
C ARG A 143 -31.00 -7.78 -9.59
N ARG A 144 -32.21 -7.72 -10.17
CA ARG A 144 -33.30 -8.68 -9.95
C ARG A 144 -32.89 -10.12 -10.26
N GLY A 145 -33.57 -11.05 -9.62
CA GLY A 145 -33.46 -12.47 -9.94
C GLY A 145 -34.14 -12.83 -11.26
N ASN A 146 -33.74 -13.96 -11.84
CA ASN A 146 -34.19 -14.40 -13.17
C ASN A 146 -35.70 -14.70 -13.25
N GLY A 147 -36.35 -14.96 -12.11
CA GLY A 147 -37.78 -15.29 -12.06
C GLY A 147 -38.73 -14.08 -12.16
N LEU A 148 -38.21 -12.85 -12.01
CA LEU A 148 -39.00 -11.61 -12.08
C LEU A 148 -38.54 -10.83 -13.31
N SER A 149 -39.36 -10.68 -14.36
CA SER A 149 -38.96 -9.96 -15.56
C SER A 149 -39.05 -8.43 -15.40
N GLU A 150 -38.29 -7.67 -16.20
CA GLU A 150 -38.42 -6.20 -16.25
C GLU A 150 -39.83 -5.78 -16.65
N VAL A 151 -40.45 -6.50 -17.59
CA VAL A 151 -41.80 -6.21 -18.07
C VAL A 151 -42.83 -6.37 -16.95
N ASP A 152 -42.68 -7.38 -16.10
CA ASP A 152 -43.55 -7.57 -14.92
C ASP A 152 -43.43 -6.40 -13.94
N VAL A 153 -42.20 -5.94 -13.69
CA VAL A 153 -41.93 -4.79 -12.81
C VAL A 153 -42.55 -3.52 -13.40
N LEU A 154 -42.33 -3.24 -14.69
CA LEU A 154 -42.90 -2.08 -15.37
C LEU A 154 -44.43 -2.12 -15.42
N GLY A 155 -45.02 -3.30 -15.62
CA GLY A 155 -46.46 -3.51 -15.57
C GLY A 155 -47.03 -3.15 -14.20
N LEU A 156 -46.36 -3.57 -13.12
CA LEU A 156 -46.75 -3.22 -11.76
C LEU A 156 -46.63 -1.72 -11.48
N ILE A 157 -45.51 -1.10 -11.87
CA ILE A 157 -45.26 0.34 -11.69
C ILE A 157 -46.31 1.17 -12.43
N SER A 158 -46.64 0.79 -13.67
CA SER A 158 -47.69 1.45 -14.44
C SER A 158 -49.05 1.35 -13.73
N MET A 159 -49.43 0.15 -13.25
CA MET A 159 -50.67 -0.03 -12.49
C MET A 159 -50.69 0.79 -11.19
N LEU A 160 -49.56 0.89 -10.47
CA LEU A 160 -49.45 1.71 -9.26
C LEU A 160 -49.66 3.21 -9.56
N LYS A 161 -49.09 3.72 -10.66
CA LYS A 161 -49.33 5.09 -11.12
C LYS A 161 -50.79 5.31 -11.52
N GLU A 162 -51.28 4.51 -12.47
CA GLU A 162 -52.58 4.74 -13.14
C GLU A 162 -53.79 4.42 -12.27
N GLN A 163 -53.69 3.45 -11.35
CA GLN A 163 -54.85 2.93 -10.61
C GLN A 163 -54.77 3.15 -9.09
N ARG A 164 -53.63 3.61 -8.57
CA ARG A 164 -53.40 3.78 -7.12
C ARG A 164 -52.85 5.14 -6.74
N ASP A 165 -52.81 6.09 -7.67
CA ASP A 165 -52.30 7.44 -7.43
C ASP A 165 -50.91 7.43 -6.76
N CYS A 166 -50.03 6.51 -7.16
CA CYS A 166 -48.69 6.39 -6.60
C CYS A 166 -47.66 7.12 -7.47
N LYS A 167 -46.61 7.60 -6.82
CA LYS A 167 -45.42 8.13 -7.47
C LYS A 167 -44.32 7.10 -7.34
N VAL A 168 -43.61 6.84 -8.42
CA VAL A 168 -42.53 5.87 -8.42
C VAL A 168 -41.26 6.54 -8.89
N ILE A 169 -40.19 6.44 -8.09
CA ILE A 169 -38.84 6.73 -8.53
C ILE A 169 -38.09 5.42 -8.70
N ILE A 170 -37.37 5.28 -9.80
CA ILE A 170 -36.55 4.11 -10.10
C ILE A 170 -35.09 4.54 -10.15
N LEU A 171 -34.26 3.96 -9.31
CA LEU A 171 -32.81 4.13 -9.33
C LEU A 171 -32.21 2.94 -10.08
N LEU A 172 -31.42 3.22 -11.12
CA LEU A 172 -30.86 2.16 -11.96
C LEU A 172 -29.49 2.49 -12.52
N ASN A 173 -28.77 1.45 -12.92
CA ASN A 173 -27.54 1.63 -13.67
C ASN A 173 -27.80 2.11 -15.10
N GLU A 174 -27.02 3.06 -15.59
CA GLU A 174 -27.07 3.50 -16.98
C GLU A 174 -26.86 2.36 -17.97
N SER A 175 -25.96 1.40 -17.71
CA SER A 175 -25.74 0.24 -18.58
C SER A 175 -26.92 -0.74 -18.60
N ALA A 176 -27.82 -0.69 -17.61
CA ALA A 176 -29.03 -1.51 -17.59
C ALA A 176 -30.08 -1.06 -18.62
N MET A 177 -29.87 0.10 -19.25
CA MET A 177 -30.75 0.64 -20.29
C MET A 177 -30.35 0.21 -21.71
N GLU A 178 -29.17 -0.35 -21.90
CA GLU A 178 -28.67 -0.73 -23.22
C GLU A 178 -29.06 -2.18 -23.55
N GLY A 179 -29.88 -2.37 -24.59
CA GLY A 179 -30.28 -3.69 -25.09
C GLY A 179 -31.33 -4.43 -24.23
N SER A 180 -31.80 -3.83 -23.14
CA SER A 180 -32.80 -4.41 -22.23
C SER A 180 -34.24 -4.20 -22.70
N GLU A 181 -35.18 -5.01 -22.21
CA GLU A 181 -36.60 -4.84 -22.54
C GLU A 181 -37.15 -3.51 -22.02
N LEU A 182 -36.58 -3.02 -20.91
CA LEU A 182 -36.81 -1.69 -20.36
C LEU A 182 -36.67 -0.57 -21.41
N SER A 183 -35.71 -0.66 -22.33
CA SER A 183 -35.49 0.31 -23.40
C SER A 183 -36.65 0.42 -24.40
N LYS A 184 -37.44 -0.65 -24.57
CA LYS A 184 -38.58 -0.71 -25.51
C LYS A 184 -39.86 -0.15 -24.91
N TYR A 185 -40.04 -0.31 -23.61
CA TYR A 185 -41.26 0.08 -22.90
C TYR A 185 -41.16 1.42 -22.18
N LYS A 186 -39.94 1.99 -22.07
CA LYS A 186 -39.70 3.23 -21.34
C LYS A 186 -40.53 4.43 -21.82
N GLU A 187 -40.72 4.60 -23.13
CA GLU A 187 -41.48 5.74 -23.69
C GLU A 187 -42.92 5.77 -23.14
N LYS A 188 -43.50 4.59 -22.90
CA LYS A 188 -44.89 4.47 -22.45
C LYS A 188 -45.04 4.58 -20.94
N VAL A 189 -44.02 4.18 -20.18
CA VAL A 189 -44.12 4.01 -18.72
C VAL A 189 -43.44 5.16 -17.97
N ILE A 190 -42.33 5.70 -18.47
CA ILE A 190 -41.48 6.66 -17.74
C ILE A 190 -41.83 8.08 -18.17
N ASP A 191 -42.18 8.94 -17.21
CA ASP A 191 -42.53 10.35 -17.47
C ASP A 191 -41.30 11.25 -17.47
N TYR A 192 -40.31 10.95 -16.61
CA TYR A 192 -39.07 11.72 -16.48
C TYR A 192 -37.85 10.82 -16.42
N GLU A 193 -36.84 11.12 -17.23
CA GLU A 193 -35.50 10.53 -17.10
C GLU A 193 -34.52 11.62 -16.63
N VAL A 194 -33.73 11.29 -15.60
CA VAL A 194 -32.67 12.16 -15.09
C VAL A 194 -31.36 11.37 -15.05
N GLU A 195 -30.33 11.94 -15.68
CA GLU A 195 -28.96 11.40 -15.64
C GLU A 195 -28.24 11.94 -14.39
N PHE A 196 -27.88 11.03 -13.49
CA PHE A 196 -27.12 11.30 -12.28
C PHE A 196 -25.64 11.00 -12.51
N LYS A 197 -24.92 12.04 -12.95
CA LYS A 197 -23.49 11.99 -13.26
C LYS A 197 -22.75 13.07 -12.45
N PRO A 198 -22.53 12.83 -11.14
CA PRO A 198 -21.80 13.78 -10.29
C PRO A 198 -20.34 13.92 -10.75
N THR A 199 -19.75 15.07 -10.49
CA THR A 199 -18.32 15.29 -10.74
C THR A 199 -17.47 14.53 -9.71
N THR A 200 -16.20 14.30 -10.03
CA THR A 200 -15.25 13.68 -9.09
C THR A 200 -15.14 14.49 -7.79
N GLU A 201 -15.14 15.82 -7.88
CA GLU A 201 -15.13 16.71 -6.70
C GLU A 201 -16.38 16.53 -5.83
N GLU A 202 -17.56 16.44 -6.45
CA GLU A 202 -18.81 16.16 -5.74
C GLU A 202 -18.76 14.77 -5.06
N CYS A 203 -18.25 13.74 -5.73
CA CYS A 203 -18.10 12.40 -5.16
C CYS A 203 -17.12 12.38 -3.97
N ILE A 204 -15.97 13.05 -4.08
CA ILE A 204 -14.98 13.19 -3.01
C ILE A 204 -15.59 13.88 -1.79
N LYS A 205 -16.35 14.96 -2.01
CA LYS A 205 -17.05 15.69 -0.94
C LYS A 205 -18.15 14.86 -0.27
N LEU A 206 -18.83 14.01 -1.02
CA LEU A 206 -19.85 13.09 -0.49
C LEU A 206 -19.23 11.92 0.25
N ALA A 207 -18.07 11.43 -0.21
CA ALA A 207 -17.43 10.25 0.33
C ALA A 207 -16.57 10.55 1.56
N PHE A 208 -15.68 11.52 1.52
CA PHE A 208 -14.67 11.69 2.57
C PHE A 208 -15.13 12.56 3.73
N THR A 209 -14.66 12.19 4.93
CA THR A 209 -14.73 13.04 6.12
C THR A 209 -13.60 14.08 6.13
N ASP A 210 -13.67 15.03 7.07
CA ASP A 210 -12.66 16.11 7.19
C ASP A 210 -11.28 15.60 7.61
N ASN A 211 -11.19 14.38 8.16
CA ASN A 211 -9.96 13.81 8.71
C ASN A 211 -9.05 13.15 7.65
N VAL A 212 -9.49 13.04 6.40
CA VAL A 212 -8.71 12.40 5.33
C VAL A 212 -7.61 13.36 4.84
N ASN A 213 -6.37 12.88 4.78
CA ASN A 213 -5.23 13.65 4.27
C ASN A 213 -5.53 14.30 2.91
N PRO A 214 -5.27 15.62 2.74
CA PRO A 214 -5.49 16.33 1.49
C PRO A 214 -4.86 15.66 0.26
N GLN A 215 -3.70 15.02 0.40
CA GLN A 215 -3.02 14.31 -0.69
C GLN A 215 -3.85 13.13 -1.21
N VAL A 216 -4.56 12.40 -0.33
CA VAL A 216 -5.49 11.33 -0.74
C VAL A 216 -6.60 11.91 -1.63
N LYS A 217 -7.15 13.07 -1.24
CA LYS A 217 -8.22 13.74 -1.99
C LYS A 217 -7.73 14.21 -3.37
N GLU A 218 -6.56 14.84 -3.40
CA GLU A 218 -5.91 15.30 -4.63
C GLU A 218 -5.63 14.14 -5.60
N TYR A 219 -5.08 13.03 -5.09
CA TYR A 219 -4.75 11.87 -5.92
C TYR A 219 -6.01 11.16 -6.44
N CYS A 220 -7.05 11.01 -5.61
CA CYS A 220 -8.36 10.50 -6.05
C CYS A 220 -8.98 11.38 -7.13
N TYR A 221 -8.80 12.71 -7.03
CA TYR A 221 -9.24 13.65 -8.05
C TYR A 221 -8.45 13.47 -9.36
N ARG A 222 -7.12 13.36 -9.27
CA ARG A 222 -6.23 13.13 -10.42
C ARG A 222 -6.60 11.85 -11.18
N LEU A 223 -6.90 10.77 -10.46
CA LEU A 223 -7.38 9.49 -11.01
C LEU A 223 -8.86 9.48 -11.43
N GLN A 224 -9.60 10.58 -11.21
CA GLN A 224 -11.03 10.70 -11.56
C GLN A 224 -11.92 9.62 -10.92
N ILE A 225 -11.64 9.24 -9.67
CA ILE A 225 -12.39 8.18 -8.96
C ILE A 225 -13.77 8.71 -8.55
N ARG A 226 -14.83 8.26 -9.24
CA ARG A 226 -16.23 8.66 -8.97
C ARG A 226 -17.02 7.67 -8.11
N ASN A 227 -16.49 6.46 -7.89
CA ASN A 227 -17.19 5.44 -7.11
C ASN A 227 -17.03 5.70 -5.60
N ILE A 228 -18.10 6.16 -4.96
CA ILE A 228 -18.14 6.51 -3.53
C ILE A 228 -17.80 5.31 -2.64
N ARG A 229 -18.15 4.08 -3.04
CA ARG A 229 -17.79 2.88 -2.25
C ARG A 229 -16.28 2.63 -2.27
N VAL A 230 -15.63 2.89 -3.40
CA VAL A 230 -14.16 2.81 -3.52
C VAL A 230 -13.51 3.92 -2.71
N LEU A 231 -14.00 5.16 -2.83
CA LEU A 231 -13.54 6.28 -2.00
C LEU A 231 -13.66 5.95 -0.51
N LYS A 232 -14.79 5.41 -0.03
CA LYS A 232 -14.92 4.99 1.38
C LYS A 232 -13.93 3.91 1.82
N LYS A 233 -13.54 3.00 0.92
CA LYS A 233 -12.51 2.00 1.19
C LYS A 233 -11.12 2.63 1.24
N ILE A 234 -10.84 3.58 0.34
CA ILE A 234 -9.60 4.38 0.35
C ILE A 234 -9.48 5.14 1.67
N GLU A 235 -10.54 5.85 2.11
CA GLU A 235 -10.57 6.57 3.40
C GLU A 235 -10.18 5.67 4.57
N ARG A 236 -10.74 4.46 4.62
CA ARG A 236 -10.46 3.52 5.71
C ARG A 236 -8.98 3.16 5.78
N LEU A 237 -8.40 2.71 4.66
CA LEU A 237 -6.99 2.29 4.63
C LEU A 237 -6.03 3.47 4.71
N SER A 238 -6.38 4.63 4.18
CA SER A 238 -5.54 5.83 4.26
C SER A 238 -5.41 6.32 5.71
N ILE A 239 -6.52 6.34 6.46
CA ILE A 239 -6.48 6.69 7.89
C ILE A 239 -5.67 5.67 8.70
N GLU A 240 -5.68 4.39 8.29
CA GLU A 240 -4.91 3.35 8.94
C GLU A 240 -3.41 3.47 8.65
N ILE A 241 -3.01 3.61 7.38
CA ILE A 241 -1.59 3.72 6.99
C ILE A 241 -0.93 4.99 7.54
N GLU A 242 -1.69 6.07 7.66
CA GLU A 242 -1.25 7.33 8.27
C GLU A 242 -0.69 7.16 9.69
N LYS A 243 -1.12 6.13 10.43
CA LYS A 243 -0.59 5.87 11.77
C LYS A 243 0.86 5.40 11.75
N TYR A 244 1.28 4.73 10.68
CA TYR A 244 2.61 4.14 10.54
C TYR A 244 3.60 5.10 9.87
N ILE A 245 3.14 5.92 8.93
CA ILE A 245 4.02 6.80 8.13
C ILE A 245 4.31 8.16 8.77
N LYS A 246 3.65 8.52 9.89
CA LYS A 246 3.78 9.85 10.54
C LYS A 246 5.22 10.25 10.85
N GLU A 247 6.06 9.27 11.21
CA GLU A 247 7.47 9.49 11.57
C GLU A 247 8.42 9.28 10.38
N CYS A 248 7.92 8.85 9.22
CA CYS A 248 8.71 8.69 8.01
C CYS A 248 9.00 10.04 7.34
N HIS A 249 9.98 10.04 6.43
CA HIS A 249 10.32 11.20 5.62
C HIS A 249 9.10 11.70 4.80
N VAL A 250 8.91 13.01 4.68
CA VAL A 250 7.71 13.62 4.03
C VAL A 250 7.55 13.13 2.58
N LYS A 251 8.66 12.92 1.87
CA LYS A 251 8.64 12.34 0.52
C LYS A 251 8.08 10.93 0.52
N LEU A 252 8.50 10.10 1.47
CA LEU A 252 8.00 8.73 1.61
C LEU A 252 6.52 8.71 2.04
N GLN A 253 6.10 9.62 2.93
CA GLN A 253 4.69 9.74 3.31
C GLN A 253 3.81 9.98 2.08
N LYS A 254 4.23 10.89 1.20
CA LYS A 254 3.54 11.17 -0.06
C LYS A 254 3.53 9.93 -0.96
N GLU A 255 4.69 9.32 -1.22
CA GLU A 255 4.84 8.13 -2.08
C GLU A 255 3.90 7.00 -1.62
N VAL A 256 3.87 6.71 -0.32
CA VAL A 256 3.02 5.65 0.26
C VAL A 256 1.53 5.94 0.07
N VAL A 257 1.09 7.18 0.29
CA VAL A 257 -0.31 7.57 0.09
C VAL A 257 -0.72 7.45 -1.38
N GLU A 258 0.13 7.91 -2.29
CA GLU A 258 -0.10 7.86 -3.73
C GLU A 258 -0.16 6.40 -4.23
N THR A 259 0.78 5.55 -3.83
CA THR A 259 0.79 4.11 -4.15
C THR A 259 -0.46 3.42 -3.61
N LEU A 260 -0.86 3.68 -2.36
CA LEU A 260 -2.06 3.08 -1.79
C LEU A 260 -3.31 3.42 -2.61
N VAL A 261 -3.49 4.70 -2.96
CA VAL A 261 -4.66 5.13 -3.75
C VAL A 261 -4.62 4.52 -5.16
N LEU A 262 -3.45 4.49 -5.80
CA LEU A 262 -3.26 3.84 -7.10
C LEU A 262 -3.68 2.37 -7.06
N PHE A 263 -3.21 1.61 -6.08
CA PHE A 263 -3.50 0.18 -5.98
C PHE A 263 -4.97 -0.09 -5.66
N MET A 264 -5.58 0.73 -4.79
CA MET A 264 -7.02 0.65 -4.53
C MET A 264 -7.85 0.92 -5.79
N TRP A 265 -7.44 1.90 -6.60
CA TRP A 265 -8.09 2.18 -7.87
C TRP A 265 -7.94 1.03 -8.86
N CYS A 266 -6.72 0.53 -9.07
CA CYS A 266 -6.46 -0.64 -9.93
C CYS A 266 -7.27 -1.87 -9.49
N TYR A 267 -7.29 -2.17 -8.20
CA TYR A 267 -7.97 -3.35 -7.67
C TYR A 267 -9.50 -3.29 -7.82
N TYR A 268 -10.12 -2.14 -7.54
CA TYR A 268 -11.58 -2.02 -7.53
C TYR A 268 -12.19 -1.53 -8.86
N CYS A 269 -11.42 -0.90 -9.74
CA CYS A 269 -11.96 -0.26 -10.95
C CYS A 269 -11.56 -0.94 -12.28
N SER A 270 -10.49 -1.76 -12.31
CA SER A 270 -10.04 -2.45 -13.53
C SER A 270 -11.07 -3.38 -14.15
N GLY A 271 -11.94 -4.00 -13.33
CA GLY A 271 -13.02 -4.85 -13.84
C GLY A 271 -14.16 -4.09 -14.54
N SER A 272 -14.28 -2.78 -14.30
CA SER A 272 -15.35 -1.93 -14.87
C SER A 272 -14.87 -0.95 -15.93
N ASP A 273 -13.57 -0.69 -16.00
CA ASP A 273 -12.97 0.27 -16.91
C ASP A 273 -11.65 -0.28 -17.44
N ALA A 274 -11.62 -0.60 -18.74
CA ALA A 274 -10.46 -1.18 -19.41
C ALA A 274 -9.27 -0.20 -19.51
N GLY A 275 -9.49 1.10 -19.31
CA GLY A 275 -8.43 2.10 -19.22
C GLY A 275 -7.67 2.06 -17.89
N VAL A 276 -8.19 1.33 -16.90
CA VAL A 276 -7.55 1.17 -15.59
C VAL A 276 -6.66 -0.08 -15.60
N PRO A 277 -5.36 0.02 -15.26
CA PRO A 277 -4.48 -1.13 -15.16
C PRO A 277 -4.96 -2.14 -14.11
N THR A 278 -4.77 -3.43 -14.38
CA THR A 278 -5.00 -4.46 -13.35
C THR A 278 -3.97 -4.34 -12.23
N LEU A 279 -4.34 -4.74 -11.01
CA LEU A 279 -3.39 -4.72 -9.89
C LEU A 279 -2.20 -5.64 -10.16
N GLU A 280 -2.40 -6.80 -10.80
CA GLU A 280 -1.30 -7.70 -11.16
C GLU A 280 -0.30 -7.03 -12.11
N PHE A 281 -0.79 -6.32 -13.13
CA PHE A 281 0.08 -5.62 -14.09
C PHE A 281 0.95 -4.58 -13.40
N VAL A 282 0.38 -3.78 -12.49
CA VAL A 282 1.15 -2.77 -11.76
C VAL A 282 2.14 -3.43 -10.79
N ARG A 283 1.72 -4.51 -10.11
CA ARG A 283 2.56 -5.23 -9.14
C ARG A 283 3.82 -5.84 -9.75
N ASP A 284 3.71 -6.35 -10.97
CA ASP A 284 4.82 -7.04 -11.65
C ASP A 284 5.78 -6.08 -12.38
N LYS A 285 5.53 -4.76 -12.31
CA LYS A 285 6.31 -3.72 -12.99
C LYS A 285 7.72 -3.57 -12.40
N THR A 286 8.74 -3.81 -13.22
CA THR A 286 10.16 -3.67 -12.87
C THR A 286 10.86 -2.60 -13.72
N PHE A 287 12.06 -2.18 -13.30
CA PHE A 287 12.86 -1.17 -14.01
C PHE A 287 13.24 -1.60 -15.45
N ASP A 288 13.38 -2.91 -15.69
CA ASP A 288 13.90 -3.48 -16.95
C ASP A 288 12.87 -3.50 -18.10
N GLU A 289 11.60 -3.19 -17.86
CA GLU A 289 10.58 -3.21 -18.92
C GLU A 289 10.64 -2.02 -19.88
N TYR A 290 11.49 -1.02 -19.61
CA TYR A 290 11.76 0.12 -20.49
C TYR A 290 12.79 -0.23 -21.57
N GLY A 291 12.50 -1.20 -22.43
CA GLY A 291 13.35 -1.50 -23.60
C GLY A 291 13.30 -2.92 -24.17
N SER A 292 12.48 -3.83 -23.64
CA SER A 292 12.38 -5.19 -24.20
C SER A 292 11.43 -5.24 -25.39
N ASP A 293 11.88 -5.82 -26.51
CA ASP A 293 11.08 -6.19 -27.70
C ASP A 293 10.04 -7.30 -27.39
N LYS A 294 9.14 -7.09 -26.42
CA LYS A 294 7.97 -7.94 -26.21
C LYS A 294 6.85 -7.51 -27.16
N GLU A 295 6.09 -8.48 -27.66
CA GLU A 295 4.92 -8.23 -28.52
C GLU A 295 4.05 -7.10 -27.95
N SER A 296 3.86 -6.03 -28.73
CA SER A 296 3.19 -4.83 -28.25
C SER A 296 1.70 -5.07 -28.04
N ASN A 297 1.30 -5.19 -26.78
CA ASN A 297 -0.10 -5.05 -26.41
C ASN A 297 -0.39 -3.56 -26.25
N LYS A 298 -1.14 -2.99 -27.20
CA LYS A 298 -1.54 -1.57 -27.19
C LYS A 298 -2.15 -1.12 -25.85
N GLN A 299 -2.90 -1.99 -25.17
CA GLN A 299 -3.48 -1.70 -23.86
C GLN A 299 -2.41 -1.55 -22.77
N HIS A 300 -1.38 -2.40 -22.79
CA HIS A 300 -0.26 -2.30 -21.84
C HIS A 300 0.58 -1.03 -22.11
N ASP A 301 0.73 -0.62 -23.36
CA ASP A 301 1.40 0.64 -23.71
C ASP A 301 0.65 1.86 -23.15
N GLU A 302 -0.69 1.87 -23.30
CA GLU A 302 -1.56 2.90 -22.73
C GLU A 302 -1.47 2.94 -21.19
N TRP A 303 -1.48 1.78 -20.54
CA TRP A 303 -1.28 1.67 -19.09
C TRP A 303 0.10 2.15 -18.65
N ASN A 304 1.16 1.83 -19.39
CA ASN A 304 2.50 2.30 -19.09
C ASN A 304 2.63 3.82 -19.21
N GLN A 305 2.05 4.42 -20.25
CA GLN A 305 2.02 5.88 -20.40
C GLN A 305 1.26 6.56 -19.26
N LEU A 306 0.12 5.98 -18.87
CA LEU A 306 -0.65 6.45 -17.71
C LEU A 306 0.18 6.39 -16.43
N LEU A 307 0.81 5.25 -16.11
CA LEU A 307 1.64 5.10 -14.91
C LEU A 307 2.83 6.08 -14.90
N MET A 308 3.46 6.30 -16.06
CA MET A 308 4.52 7.31 -16.20
C MET A 308 4.01 8.74 -15.94
N SER A 309 2.80 9.07 -16.40
CA SER A 309 2.18 10.37 -16.10
C SER A 309 1.82 10.55 -14.62
N LEU A 310 1.72 9.45 -13.89
CA LEU A 310 1.52 9.41 -12.44
C LEU A 310 2.84 9.32 -11.66
N GLU A 311 3.99 9.37 -12.35
CA GLU A 311 5.35 9.22 -11.80
C GLU A 311 5.60 7.85 -11.14
N TYR A 312 4.84 6.81 -11.55
CA TYR A 312 4.97 5.44 -11.04
C TYR A 312 5.75 4.57 -12.03
N TYR A 313 7.03 4.31 -11.73
CA TYR A 313 7.96 3.65 -12.65
C TYR A 313 8.19 2.16 -12.37
N HIS A 314 8.13 1.74 -11.12
CA HIS A 314 8.39 0.35 -10.71
C HIS A 314 7.72 0.07 -9.37
N THR A 315 7.53 -1.21 -9.07
CA THR A 315 7.02 -1.69 -7.78
C THR A 315 8.16 -2.19 -6.91
N ASN A 316 8.31 -1.63 -5.72
CA ASN A 316 9.31 -2.01 -4.73
C ASN A 316 8.73 -2.89 -3.60
N GLU A 317 9.56 -3.31 -2.64
CA GLU A 317 9.12 -4.19 -1.54
C GLU A 317 8.02 -3.58 -0.65
N LEU A 318 8.10 -2.28 -0.37
CA LEU A 318 7.06 -1.57 0.39
C LEU A 318 5.74 -1.53 -0.40
N ASP A 319 5.80 -1.29 -1.71
CA ASP A 319 4.64 -1.33 -2.57
C ASP A 319 3.99 -2.72 -2.53
N LEU A 320 4.77 -3.81 -2.59
CA LEU A 320 4.23 -5.18 -2.47
C LEU A 320 3.46 -5.39 -1.16
N VAL A 321 3.97 -4.88 -0.03
CA VAL A 321 3.27 -4.92 1.26
C VAL A 321 1.96 -4.13 1.21
N ILE A 322 1.96 -2.94 0.59
CA ILE A 322 0.75 -2.13 0.39
C ILE A 322 -0.26 -2.87 -0.50
N SER A 323 0.19 -3.52 -1.58
CA SER A 323 -0.64 -4.34 -2.48
C SER A 323 -1.31 -5.50 -1.74
N ASN A 324 -0.57 -6.17 -0.86
CA ASN A 324 -1.10 -7.22 -0.01
C ASN A 324 -2.19 -6.67 0.94
N ALA A 325 -1.99 -5.49 1.51
CA ALA A 325 -3.00 -4.84 2.36
C ALA A 325 -4.27 -4.43 1.58
N VAL A 326 -4.12 -4.01 0.32
CA VAL A 326 -5.27 -3.69 -0.57
C VAL A 326 -6.12 -4.93 -0.83
N THR A 327 -5.48 -6.08 -1.06
CA THR A 327 -6.17 -7.35 -1.35
C THR A 327 -6.72 -8.03 -0.10
N SER A 328 -6.02 -7.98 1.03
CA SER A 328 -6.47 -8.55 2.32
C SER A 328 -7.47 -7.64 3.07
N GLY A 329 -7.40 -6.33 2.83
CA GLY A 329 -8.19 -5.30 3.50
C GLY A 329 -7.66 -4.83 4.86
N PHE A 330 -6.43 -5.21 5.24
CA PHE A 330 -5.74 -4.77 6.47
C PHE A 330 -4.21 -4.86 6.34
N PHE A 331 -3.47 -4.08 7.13
CA PHE A 331 -2.01 -4.11 7.14
C PHE A 331 -1.47 -5.20 8.08
N ASN A 332 -0.45 -5.95 7.62
CA ASN A 332 0.42 -6.70 8.52
C ASN A 332 1.43 -5.71 9.12
N GLU A 333 1.30 -5.43 10.41
CA GLU A 333 2.13 -4.44 11.12
C GLU A 333 3.63 -4.76 11.04
N ASP A 334 4.01 -6.03 11.20
CA ASP A 334 5.43 -6.42 11.19
C ASP A 334 6.08 -6.23 9.82
N ASP A 335 5.35 -6.61 8.75
CA ASP A 335 5.86 -6.48 7.39
C ASP A 335 5.88 -5.02 6.92
N LEU A 336 4.84 -4.26 7.28
CA LEU A 336 4.75 -2.85 6.95
C LEU A 336 5.85 -2.04 7.65
N ASN A 337 6.05 -2.24 8.95
CA ASN A 337 7.08 -1.50 9.70
C ASN A 337 8.49 -1.79 9.18
N ARG A 338 8.78 -3.05 8.83
CA ARG A 338 10.07 -3.43 8.24
C ARG A 338 10.30 -2.75 6.89
N ALA A 339 9.36 -2.88 5.97
CA ALA A 339 9.49 -2.30 4.63
C ALA A 339 9.51 -0.75 4.66
N LEU A 340 8.73 -0.13 5.56
CA LEU A 340 8.78 1.32 5.79
C LEU A 340 10.14 1.75 6.33
N HIS A 341 10.70 1.01 7.29
CA HIS A 341 12.00 1.33 7.86
C HIS A 341 13.10 1.34 6.79
N ASP A 342 13.18 0.27 6.00
CA ASP A 342 14.22 0.10 4.96
C ASP A 342 14.10 1.19 3.89
N LYS A 343 12.89 1.38 3.34
CA LYS A 343 12.64 2.42 2.33
C LYS A 343 12.86 3.84 2.89
N ASN A 344 12.52 4.09 4.15
CA ASN A 344 12.74 5.40 4.77
C ASN A 344 14.24 5.70 4.89
N GLN A 345 15.07 4.71 5.24
CA GLN A 345 16.51 4.87 5.22
C GLN A 345 17.02 5.17 3.81
N ASP A 346 16.51 4.48 2.79
CA ASP A 346 16.92 4.71 1.39
C ASP A 346 16.54 6.11 0.90
N VAL A 347 15.34 6.60 1.23
CA VAL A 347 14.91 7.98 0.91
C VAL A 347 15.81 9.01 1.58
N ILE A 348 16.15 8.81 2.87
CA ILE A 348 17.06 9.70 3.60
C ILE A 348 18.47 9.68 2.99
N ARG A 349 18.99 8.51 2.61
CA ARG A 349 20.28 8.36 1.93
C ARG A 349 20.27 9.06 0.56
N GLY A 350 19.19 8.88 -0.22
CA GLY A 350 19.02 9.50 -1.53
C GLY A 350 18.96 11.03 -1.47
N GLU A 351 18.17 11.60 -0.54
CA GLU A 351 18.09 13.05 -0.38
C GLU A 351 19.38 13.68 0.13
N SER A 352 20.15 12.96 0.95
CA SER A 352 21.50 13.39 1.36
C SER A 352 22.42 13.53 0.15
N GLY A 353 22.30 12.63 -0.84
CA GLY A 353 22.98 12.73 -2.14
C GLY A 353 22.47 13.88 -3.01
N ASP A 354 21.15 14.13 -3.05
CA ASP A 354 20.52 15.21 -3.83
C ASP A 354 20.85 16.60 -3.27
N SER A 355 20.90 16.78 -1.95
CA SER A 355 21.30 18.04 -1.29
C SER A 355 22.77 18.38 -1.61
N PHE A 356 23.64 17.38 -1.57
CA PHE A 356 25.04 17.53 -1.95
C PHE A 356 25.18 17.86 -3.45
N SER A 357 24.45 17.15 -4.30
CA SER A 357 24.37 17.45 -5.75
C SER A 357 23.84 18.87 -6.03
N CYS A 358 22.83 19.34 -5.28
CA CYS A 358 22.30 20.70 -5.41
C CYS A 358 23.33 21.77 -5.01
N ALA A 359 24.15 21.52 -3.98
CA ALA A 359 25.26 22.40 -3.65
C ALA A 359 26.29 22.46 -4.80
N TRP A 360 26.61 21.32 -5.42
CA TRP A 360 27.49 21.24 -6.59
C TRP A 360 26.89 21.89 -7.85
N LYS A 361 25.56 21.89 -8.03
CA LYS A 361 24.91 22.62 -9.12
C LYS A 361 25.19 24.13 -9.05
N LYS A 362 25.38 24.71 -7.86
CA LYS A 362 25.76 26.13 -7.74
C LYS A 362 27.14 26.42 -8.34
N TYR A 363 28.08 25.48 -8.21
CA TYR A 363 29.41 25.56 -8.82
C TYR A 363 29.37 25.34 -10.33
N HIS A 364 28.61 24.34 -10.80
CA HIS A 364 28.61 23.95 -12.21
C HIS A 364 27.69 24.78 -13.12
N ASN A 365 26.57 25.30 -12.59
CA ASN A 365 25.50 25.87 -13.41
C ASN A 365 25.35 27.39 -13.24
N SER A 366 26.34 28.08 -12.68
CA SER A 366 26.31 29.54 -12.55
C SER A 366 27.67 30.18 -12.73
N PHE A 367 27.71 31.25 -13.52
CA PHE A 367 28.87 32.15 -13.64
C PHE A 367 28.74 33.41 -12.78
N THR A 368 27.62 33.57 -12.05
CA THR A 368 27.30 34.79 -11.29
C THR A 368 27.29 34.59 -9.79
N ILE A 369 27.47 33.36 -9.31
CA ILE A 369 27.55 33.06 -7.87
C ILE A 369 28.99 33.25 -7.40
N GLU A 370 29.15 34.01 -6.31
CA GLU A 370 30.45 34.33 -5.73
C GLU A 370 31.10 33.13 -5.04
N LYS A 371 32.44 33.13 -4.99
CA LYS A 371 33.26 32.06 -4.38
C LYS A 371 32.75 31.64 -2.99
N ASP A 372 32.54 32.61 -2.10
CA ASP A 372 32.19 32.34 -0.70
C ASP A 372 30.81 31.68 -0.56
N GLU A 373 29.89 31.95 -1.48
CA GLU A 373 28.58 31.30 -1.49
C GLU A 373 28.68 29.83 -1.91
N VAL A 374 29.50 29.53 -2.93
CA VAL A 374 29.75 28.16 -3.38
C VAL A 374 30.42 27.35 -2.27
N VAL A 375 31.48 27.90 -1.67
CA VAL A 375 32.23 27.25 -0.59
C VAL A 375 31.32 26.95 0.60
N ARG A 376 30.51 27.93 1.03
CA ARG A 376 29.58 27.75 2.15
C ARG A 376 28.52 26.70 1.85
N ALA A 377 27.91 26.73 0.66
CA ALA A 377 26.86 25.78 0.30
C ALA A 377 27.36 24.32 0.28
N ILE A 378 28.57 24.08 -0.25
CA ILE A 378 29.18 22.75 -0.28
C ILE A 378 29.61 22.33 1.13
N TYR A 379 30.21 23.24 1.91
CA TYR A 379 30.61 22.97 3.29
C TYR A 379 29.42 22.62 4.19
N ASP A 380 28.36 23.44 4.19
CA ASP A 380 27.17 23.21 5.03
C ASP A 380 26.48 21.90 4.66
N SER A 381 26.35 21.62 3.34
CA SER A 381 25.77 20.36 2.85
C SER A 381 26.61 19.15 3.26
N PHE A 382 27.94 19.25 3.23
CA PHE A 382 28.84 18.20 3.68
C PHE A 382 28.77 17.99 5.20
N MET A 383 28.72 19.07 5.99
CA MET A 383 28.66 18.97 7.46
C MET A 383 27.37 18.31 7.95
N LEU A 384 26.26 18.50 7.23
CA LEU A 384 24.98 17.86 7.52
C LEU A 384 24.92 16.41 7.05
N ASN A 385 25.48 16.11 5.87
CA ASN A 385 25.29 14.83 5.17
C ASN A 385 26.55 13.96 5.10
N GLY A 386 27.63 14.32 5.83
CA GLY A 386 28.97 13.76 5.65
C GLY A 386 29.06 12.23 5.75
N LYS A 387 28.19 11.59 6.53
CA LYS A 387 28.09 10.12 6.67
C LYS A 387 27.67 9.40 5.37
N TYR A 388 27.03 10.10 4.43
CA TYR A 388 26.48 9.54 3.21
C TYR A 388 27.25 9.97 1.94
N VAL A 389 28.32 10.75 2.11
CA VAL A 389 29.15 11.20 0.99
C VAL A 389 30.15 10.10 0.63
N SER A 390 30.29 9.77 -0.66
CA SER A 390 31.28 8.79 -1.12
C SER A 390 32.71 9.35 -1.10
N ALA A 391 33.72 8.47 -1.04
CA ALA A 391 35.14 8.86 -1.10
C ALA A 391 35.50 9.64 -2.38
N ALA A 392 34.88 9.30 -3.52
CA ALA A 392 35.07 10.02 -4.78
C ALA A 392 34.53 11.47 -4.70
N ASN A 393 33.35 11.64 -4.10
CA ASN A 393 32.75 12.96 -3.87
C ASN A 393 33.51 13.79 -2.82
N LEU A 394 34.08 13.13 -1.80
CA LEU A 394 35.03 13.74 -0.87
C LEU A 394 36.24 14.27 -1.65
N ASN A 395 36.88 13.46 -2.48
CA ASN A 395 38.07 13.85 -3.25
C ASN A 395 37.79 15.06 -4.17
N GLY A 396 36.66 15.06 -4.87
CA GLY A 396 36.23 16.21 -5.69
C GLY A 396 36.03 17.48 -4.86
N THR A 397 35.44 17.34 -3.67
CA THR A 397 35.22 18.47 -2.75
C THR A 397 36.52 19.06 -2.24
N ILE A 398 37.44 18.21 -1.77
CA ILE A 398 38.73 18.65 -1.27
C ILE A 398 39.54 19.31 -2.39
N THR A 399 39.57 18.71 -3.58
CA THR A 399 40.23 19.29 -4.76
C THR A 399 39.71 20.69 -5.07
N LEU A 400 38.39 20.89 -5.06
CA LEU A 400 37.78 22.20 -5.26
C LEU A 400 38.20 23.20 -4.18
N MET A 401 38.11 22.82 -2.90
CA MET A 401 38.48 23.70 -1.78
C MET A 401 39.95 24.10 -1.84
N ARG A 402 40.86 23.16 -2.16
CA ARG A 402 42.29 23.43 -2.35
C ARG A 402 42.53 24.39 -3.52
N ASN A 403 41.88 24.17 -4.66
CA ASN A 403 42.00 25.05 -5.84
C ASN A 403 41.48 26.47 -5.58
N LEU A 404 40.50 26.62 -4.69
CA LEU A 404 39.97 27.93 -4.25
C LEU A 404 40.79 28.57 -3.12
N ASN A 405 41.90 27.96 -2.68
CA ASN A 405 42.72 28.35 -1.53
C ASN A 405 42.01 28.29 -0.16
N GLU A 406 40.93 27.50 -0.05
CA GLU A 406 40.16 27.28 1.20
C GLU A 406 40.71 26.08 2.00
N ASN A 407 41.99 26.17 2.37
CA ASN A 407 42.73 25.05 2.98
C ASN A 407 42.20 24.62 4.36
N GLU A 408 41.76 25.57 5.18
CA GLU A 408 41.19 25.26 6.50
C GLU A 408 39.82 24.58 6.38
N VAL A 409 39.03 24.97 5.39
CA VAL A 409 37.71 24.37 5.10
C VAL A 409 37.90 22.93 4.62
N ALA A 410 38.86 22.69 3.72
CA ALA A 410 39.23 21.35 3.27
C ALA A 410 39.61 20.44 4.45
N THR A 411 40.45 20.93 5.36
CA THR A 411 40.88 20.20 6.57
C THR A 411 39.68 19.76 7.43
N LYS A 412 38.74 20.70 7.69
CA LYS A 412 37.53 20.41 8.48
C LYS A 412 36.62 19.37 7.82
N ILE A 413 36.51 19.38 6.49
CA ILE A 413 35.73 18.40 5.72
C ILE A 413 36.37 17.00 5.85
N ILE A 414 37.70 16.90 5.75
CA ILE A 414 38.43 15.64 5.94
C ILE A 414 38.21 15.08 7.35
N ASP A 415 38.35 15.93 8.37
CA ASP A 415 38.15 15.51 9.76
C ASP A 415 36.72 15.04 10.01
N LYS A 416 35.73 15.75 9.45
CA LYS A 416 34.32 15.35 9.58
C LYS A 416 34.04 14.02 8.92
N TYR A 417 34.61 13.78 7.74
CA TYR A 417 34.44 12.51 7.03
C TYR A 417 34.99 11.33 7.83
N ILE A 418 36.18 11.51 8.43
CA ILE A 418 36.81 10.50 9.29
C ILE A 418 35.92 10.23 10.51
N GLU A 419 35.41 11.28 11.17
CA GLU A 419 34.51 11.16 12.31
C GLU A 419 33.25 10.35 11.94
N THR A 420 32.60 10.66 10.81
CA THR A 420 31.33 10.03 10.43
C THR A 420 31.46 8.60 9.89
N HIS A 421 32.66 8.16 9.52
CA HIS A 421 32.94 6.82 8.99
C HIS A 421 33.80 5.97 9.93
N ALA A 422 34.02 6.41 11.17
CA ALA A 422 34.86 5.71 12.15
C ALA A 422 34.42 4.25 12.43
N ASP A 423 33.13 3.95 12.25
CA ASP A 423 32.56 2.61 12.46
C ASP A 423 32.84 1.62 11.31
N SER A 424 33.46 2.07 10.21
CA SER A 424 33.72 1.25 9.01
C SER A 424 35.18 1.37 8.56
N PRO A 425 36.10 0.58 9.16
CA PRO A 425 37.53 0.65 8.86
C PRO A 425 37.88 0.46 7.37
N ASP A 426 37.11 -0.37 6.67
CA ASP A 426 37.27 -0.63 5.22
C ASP A 426 36.99 0.61 4.37
N SER A 427 36.22 1.58 4.89
CA SER A 427 35.94 2.87 4.21
C SER A 427 37.15 3.79 4.10
N PHE A 428 38.31 3.39 4.64
CA PHE A 428 39.58 4.11 4.59
C PHE A 428 40.70 3.37 3.83
N ASP A 429 40.40 2.20 3.23
CA ASP A 429 41.40 1.47 2.46
C ASP A 429 41.69 2.16 1.12
N LEU A 430 42.85 2.80 1.01
CA LEU A 430 43.27 3.50 -0.20
C LEU A 430 43.43 2.56 -1.41
N ASP A 431 43.68 1.26 -1.20
CA ASP A 431 43.82 0.30 -2.30
C ASP A 431 42.47 -0.06 -2.91
N GLU A 432 41.40 -0.15 -2.11
CA GLU A 432 40.02 -0.34 -2.59
C GLU A 432 39.40 0.95 -3.13
N LEU A 433 39.71 2.10 -2.52
CA LEU A 433 39.18 3.40 -2.92
C LEU A 433 39.79 3.95 -4.22
N ASN A 434 40.99 3.50 -4.61
CA ASN A 434 41.68 3.94 -5.83
C ASN A 434 41.14 3.35 -7.15
N TYR A 435 40.10 2.50 -7.12
CA TYR A 435 39.58 1.86 -8.34
C TYR A 435 38.70 2.81 -9.21
N ALA A 436 38.31 3.99 -8.71
CA ALA A 436 37.35 4.87 -9.37
C ALA A 436 37.70 6.39 -9.43
N GLY A 437 38.93 6.81 -9.10
CA GLY A 437 39.41 8.19 -9.31
C GLY A 437 40.50 8.61 -8.34
N ASP A 438 41.59 9.16 -8.87
CA ASP A 438 42.85 9.44 -8.15
C ASP A 438 42.65 10.35 -6.91
N ILE A 439 42.72 9.76 -5.70
CA ILE A 439 42.86 10.51 -4.45
C ILE A 439 44.30 11.04 -4.40
N ASN A 440 44.47 12.34 -4.64
CA ASN A 440 45.80 12.97 -4.77
C ASN A 440 46.14 13.94 -3.63
N ASP A 441 45.20 14.28 -2.75
CA ASP A 441 45.45 15.18 -1.63
C ASP A 441 46.30 14.49 -0.55
N SER A 442 47.46 15.08 -0.26
CA SER A 442 48.43 14.52 0.68
C SER A 442 47.90 14.35 2.12
N GLU A 443 46.92 15.17 2.53
CA GLU A 443 46.33 15.10 3.86
C GLU A 443 45.35 13.92 3.97
N ILE A 444 44.53 13.70 2.93
CA ILE A 444 43.65 12.51 2.84
C ILE A 444 44.50 11.24 2.91
N ILE A 445 45.54 11.15 2.07
CA ILE A 445 46.43 9.98 1.99
C ILE A 445 47.07 9.72 3.36
N SER A 446 47.61 10.76 4.02
CA SER A 446 48.26 10.62 5.31
C SER A 446 47.30 10.16 6.41
N LYS A 447 46.10 10.76 6.49
CA LYS A 447 45.13 10.44 7.55
C LYS A 447 44.49 9.06 7.34
N PHE A 448 44.15 8.69 6.11
CA PHE A 448 43.54 7.40 5.82
C PHE A 448 44.53 6.25 6.02
N LYS A 449 45.80 6.41 5.62
CA LYS A 449 46.86 5.44 5.92
C LYS A 449 47.04 5.23 7.41
N ALA A 450 47.09 6.31 8.20
CA ALA A 450 47.24 6.20 9.64
C ALA A 450 46.08 5.41 10.28
N ILE A 451 44.84 5.66 9.86
CA ILE A 451 43.64 4.96 10.36
C ILE A 451 43.64 3.49 9.94
N HIS A 452 43.97 3.20 8.67
CA HIS A 452 44.02 1.84 8.16
C HIS A 452 45.15 1.01 8.78
N GLU A 453 46.34 1.59 9.00
CA GLU A 453 47.46 0.94 9.69
C GLU A 453 47.16 0.68 11.18
N LEU A 454 46.43 1.57 11.85
CA LEU A 454 45.91 1.36 13.20
C LEU A 454 44.88 0.21 13.25
N GLY A 455 44.08 0.02 12.19
CA GLY A 455 43.10 -1.07 12.07
C GLY A 455 43.73 -2.45 11.79
N LYS A 456 44.78 -2.52 10.95
CA LYS A 456 45.48 -3.77 10.59
C LYS A 456 46.16 -4.47 11.78
N GLN A 457 46.46 -3.77 12.87
CA GLN A 457 47.09 -4.37 14.05
C GLN A 457 46.17 -5.28 14.90
N LYS A 458 44.93 -5.56 14.47
CA LYS A 458 43.96 -6.36 15.24
C LYS A 458 43.66 -7.79 14.76
N GLU A 459 44.08 -8.22 13.56
CA GLU A 459 43.81 -9.61 13.13
C GLU A 459 44.79 -10.60 13.79
N THR A 460 44.26 -11.58 14.52
CA THR A 460 45.04 -12.64 15.18
C THR A 460 44.84 -13.97 14.47
N ALA A 461 45.76 -14.92 14.64
CA ALA A 461 45.58 -16.29 14.14
C ALA A 461 44.26 -16.92 14.61
N CYS A 462 43.81 -16.56 15.83
CA CYS A 462 42.52 -16.99 16.37
C CYS A 462 41.34 -16.47 15.56
N SER A 463 41.28 -15.17 15.26
CA SER A 463 40.19 -14.57 14.49
C SER A 463 40.15 -15.07 13.05
N VAL A 464 41.32 -15.28 12.44
CA VAL A 464 41.42 -15.85 11.10
C VAL A 464 40.92 -17.30 11.08
N LEU A 465 41.38 -18.15 12.01
CA LEU A 465 40.94 -19.55 12.08
C LEU A 465 39.46 -19.69 12.40
N ASP A 466 38.88 -18.81 13.21
CA ASP A 466 37.45 -18.80 13.48
C ASP A 466 36.62 -18.51 12.22
N ARG A 467 37.16 -17.68 11.32
CA ARG A 467 36.54 -17.31 10.04
C ARG A 467 36.66 -18.42 8.99
N ILE A 468 37.79 -19.11 8.90
CA ILE A 468 38.08 -20.04 7.80
C ILE A 468 37.90 -21.53 8.16
N ALA A 469 37.92 -21.90 9.45
CA ALA A 469 37.85 -23.30 9.83
C ALA A 469 36.48 -23.93 9.46
N GLY A 470 36.52 -25.09 8.79
CA GLY A 470 35.33 -25.78 8.29
C GLY A 470 34.75 -25.23 6.98
N ARG A 471 35.37 -24.19 6.40
CA ARG A 471 34.98 -23.62 5.09
C ARG A 471 35.98 -24.03 3.99
N ASN A 472 35.57 -23.93 2.73
CA ASN A 472 36.40 -24.24 1.56
C ASN A 472 36.87 -22.97 0.81
N GLY A 473 37.11 -21.87 1.53
CA GLY A 473 37.66 -20.64 0.96
C GLY A 473 38.39 -19.79 2.00
N TRP A 474 39.47 -19.15 1.58
CA TRP A 474 40.29 -18.22 2.36
C TRP A 474 40.85 -17.15 1.42
N SER A 475 41.14 -15.97 1.96
CA SER A 475 41.74 -14.86 1.23
C SER A 475 43.27 -14.90 1.32
N PRO A 476 44.01 -14.19 0.44
CA PRO A 476 45.46 -14.02 0.58
C PRO A 476 45.88 -13.39 1.90
N ILE A 477 45.03 -12.53 2.50
CA ILE A 477 45.28 -11.87 3.79
C ILE A 477 45.24 -12.89 4.94
N ASP A 478 44.29 -13.84 4.90
CA ASP A 478 44.22 -14.93 5.90
C ASP A 478 45.52 -15.75 5.92
N ILE A 479 46.12 -15.97 4.75
CA ILE A 479 47.36 -16.73 4.60
C ILE A 479 48.58 -15.94 5.08
N ASP A 480 48.61 -14.64 4.83
CA ASP A 480 49.67 -13.76 5.34
C ASP A 480 49.71 -13.75 6.87
N VAL A 481 48.54 -13.63 7.54
CA VAL A 481 48.44 -13.67 9.00
C VAL A 481 48.87 -15.03 9.56
N LEU A 482 48.34 -16.13 9.01
CA LEU A 482 48.66 -17.48 9.51
C LEU A 482 50.12 -17.89 9.26
N SER A 483 50.72 -17.47 8.14
CA SER A 483 52.11 -17.81 7.80
C SER A 483 53.13 -17.00 8.62
N LYS A 484 52.77 -15.80 9.08
CA LYS A 484 53.55 -15.00 10.03
C LYS A 484 53.41 -15.46 11.48
N THR A 485 52.37 -16.24 11.79
CA THR A 485 52.15 -16.79 13.14
C THR A 485 53.22 -17.83 13.48
N THR A 486 53.91 -17.61 14.58
CA THR A 486 55.02 -18.43 15.05
C THR A 486 54.55 -19.71 15.73
N SER A 487 55.44 -20.70 15.82
CA SER A 487 55.19 -21.95 16.58
C SER A 487 54.83 -21.69 18.06
N ALA A 488 55.36 -20.63 18.68
CA ALA A 488 55.02 -20.26 20.05
C ALA A 488 53.57 -19.72 20.16
N GLU A 489 53.15 -18.87 19.23
CA GLU A 489 51.79 -18.34 19.19
C GLU A 489 50.76 -19.43 18.88
N TYR A 490 51.08 -20.39 18.00
CA TYR A 490 50.23 -21.57 17.80
C TYR A 490 50.17 -22.46 19.04
N PHE A 491 51.26 -22.58 19.80
CA PHE A 491 51.25 -23.31 21.07
C PHE A 491 50.31 -22.66 22.08
N ASP A 492 50.40 -21.34 22.25
CA ASP A 492 49.53 -20.60 23.16
C ASP A 492 48.06 -20.68 22.71
N LEU A 493 47.80 -20.57 21.40
CA LEU A 493 46.46 -20.72 20.83
C LEU A 493 45.88 -22.12 21.08
N PHE A 494 46.60 -23.18 20.74
CA PHE A 494 46.09 -24.56 20.87
C PHE A 494 46.00 -25.05 22.32
N THR A 495 46.65 -24.36 23.26
CA THR A 495 46.55 -24.63 24.71
C THR A 495 45.56 -23.71 25.43
N SER A 496 45.01 -22.71 24.73
CA SER A 496 43.89 -21.89 25.23
C SER A 496 42.57 -22.67 25.27
N ASP A 497 41.56 -22.13 25.97
CA ASP A 497 40.25 -22.76 26.09
C ASP A 497 39.43 -22.60 24.79
N LEU A 498 39.68 -23.48 23.83
CA LEU A 498 39.05 -23.48 22.51
C LEU A 498 37.79 -24.37 22.42
N GLY A 499 37.52 -25.22 23.40
CA GLY A 499 36.41 -26.18 23.37
C GLY A 499 36.29 -26.94 22.04
N ASP A 500 35.11 -26.86 21.41
CA ASP A 500 34.81 -27.52 20.14
C ASP A 500 35.58 -26.96 18.93
N LYS A 501 36.20 -25.77 19.05
CA LYS A 501 36.95 -25.12 17.97
C LYS A 501 38.36 -25.70 17.77
N LEU A 502 38.91 -26.40 18.76
CA LEU A 502 40.28 -26.92 18.72
C LEU A 502 40.52 -27.85 17.52
N ILE A 503 39.60 -28.79 17.27
CA ILE A 503 39.75 -29.77 16.18
C ILE A 503 39.68 -29.10 14.80
N PRO A 504 38.68 -28.24 14.51
CA PRO A 504 38.64 -27.47 13.26
C PRO A 504 39.90 -26.62 13.03
N PHE A 505 40.40 -25.93 14.06
CA PHE A 505 41.55 -25.04 13.93
C PHE A 505 42.82 -25.80 13.55
N VAL A 506 43.12 -26.86 14.30
CA VAL A 506 44.28 -27.72 14.03
C VAL A 506 44.15 -28.38 12.65
N SER A 507 42.96 -28.87 12.30
CA SER A 507 42.75 -29.54 11.01
C SER A 507 42.93 -28.59 9.83
N THR A 508 42.49 -27.34 9.96
CA THR A 508 42.68 -26.30 8.94
C THR A 508 44.17 -25.96 8.76
N CYS A 509 44.92 -25.75 9.84
CA CYS A 509 46.36 -25.50 9.75
C CYS A 509 47.11 -26.65 9.06
N LEU A 510 46.75 -27.90 9.36
CA LEU A 510 47.39 -29.08 8.75
C LEU A 510 46.94 -29.32 7.31
N LYS A 511 45.70 -28.92 6.95
CA LYS A 511 45.16 -29.05 5.59
C LYS A 511 45.98 -28.27 4.56
N PHE A 512 46.62 -27.16 4.96
CA PHE A 512 47.53 -26.39 4.10
C PHE A 512 48.74 -27.21 3.61
N GLY A 513 49.16 -28.22 4.37
CA GLY A 513 50.20 -29.17 3.96
C GLY A 513 49.84 -29.99 2.72
N ASN A 514 48.56 -30.14 2.40
CA ASN A 514 48.12 -30.82 1.16
C ASN A 514 48.27 -29.93 -0.08
N PHE A 515 48.45 -28.63 0.10
CA PHE A 515 48.63 -27.63 -0.96
C PHE A 515 50.07 -27.12 -1.06
N SER A 516 50.98 -27.65 -0.24
CA SER A 516 52.35 -27.14 -0.04
C SER A 516 53.28 -27.35 -1.24
N SER A 517 52.87 -28.07 -2.29
CA SER A 517 53.72 -28.30 -3.46
C SER A 517 54.01 -27.04 -4.28
N ASN A 518 53.25 -25.94 -4.08
CA ASN A 518 53.34 -24.72 -4.88
C ASN A 518 53.44 -23.39 -4.10
N ASP A 519 53.45 -23.37 -2.75
CA ASP A 519 53.48 -22.12 -1.96
C ASP A 519 54.23 -22.25 -0.62
N GLU A 520 55.26 -21.41 -0.43
CA GLU A 520 56.10 -21.36 0.78
C GLU A 520 55.31 -20.92 2.02
N ALA A 521 54.26 -20.11 1.85
CA ALA A 521 53.43 -19.64 2.96
C ALA A 521 52.60 -20.79 3.57
N TYR A 522 52.08 -21.70 2.75
CA TYR A 522 51.35 -22.89 3.22
C TYR A 522 52.24 -23.87 3.97
N ALA A 523 53.49 -24.02 3.53
CA ALA A 523 54.49 -24.82 4.23
C ALA A 523 54.76 -24.23 5.63
N LYS A 524 54.99 -22.92 5.75
CA LYS A 524 55.23 -22.24 7.03
C LYS A 524 54.09 -22.41 8.03
N ILE A 525 52.83 -22.28 7.59
CA ILE A 525 51.65 -22.50 8.44
C ILE A 525 51.68 -23.93 9.01
N THR A 526 51.87 -24.91 8.14
CA THR A 526 51.85 -26.33 8.50
C THR A 526 53.01 -26.69 9.43
N ASP A 527 54.21 -26.18 9.16
CA ASP A 527 55.43 -26.46 9.91
C ASP A 527 55.38 -25.85 11.32
N ASN A 528 54.92 -24.60 11.44
CA ASN A 528 54.78 -23.92 12.73
C ASN A 528 53.69 -24.57 13.58
N ALA A 529 52.53 -24.91 13.00
CA ALA A 529 51.46 -25.62 13.70
C ALA A 529 51.89 -27.03 14.13
N THR A 530 52.61 -27.76 13.26
CA THR A 530 53.14 -29.10 13.58
C THR A 530 54.16 -29.04 14.71
N SER A 531 55.03 -28.03 14.70
CA SER A 531 56.04 -27.80 15.75
C SER A 531 55.38 -27.49 17.10
N ALA A 532 54.34 -26.67 17.10
CA ALA A 532 53.53 -26.39 18.28
C ALA A 532 52.87 -27.66 18.83
N LEU A 533 52.27 -28.48 17.96
CA LEU A 533 51.62 -29.74 18.33
C LEU A 533 52.60 -30.79 18.87
N LYS A 534 53.82 -30.87 18.30
CA LYS A 534 54.90 -31.72 18.86
C LYS A 534 55.27 -31.27 20.28
N LYS A 535 55.41 -29.97 20.51
CA LYS A 535 55.68 -29.41 21.84
C LYS A 535 54.54 -29.69 22.83
N ILE A 536 53.28 -29.61 22.39
CA ILE A 536 52.11 -29.99 23.18
C ILE A 536 52.12 -31.49 23.49
N ALA A 537 52.47 -32.34 22.53
CA ALA A 537 52.54 -33.79 22.74
C ALA A 537 53.56 -34.17 23.83
N SER A 538 54.70 -33.48 23.91
CA SER A 538 55.72 -33.69 24.94
C SER A 538 55.33 -33.21 26.35
N SER A 539 54.22 -32.48 26.51
CA SER A 539 53.81 -31.92 27.81
C SER A 539 53.14 -32.94 28.74
N SER A 540 52.50 -33.99 28.20
CA SER A 540 51.88 -35.08 28.97
C SER A 540 51.46 -36.25 28.09
N GLU A 541 51.34 -37.45 28.66
CA GLU A 541 50.91 -38.65 27.91
C GLU A 541 49.50 -38.48 27.31
N ILE A 542 48.60 -37.77 28.02
CA ILE A 542 47.25 -37.48 27.51
C ILE A 542 47.30 -36.54 26.30
N ASN A 543 48.19 -35.54 26.29
CA ASN A 543 48.37 -34.65 25.15
C ASN A 543 49.06 -35.37 23.98
N ARG A 544 49.99 -36.30 24.26
CA ARG A 544 50.56 -37.21 23.25
C ARG A 544 49.48 -38.00 22.52
N LEU A 545 48.54 -38.60 23.25
CA LEU A 545 47.40 -39.32 22.65
C LEU A 545 46.45 -38.38 21.89
N ARG A 546 46.21 -37.17 22.40
CA ARG A 546 45.37 -36.17 21.74
C ARG A 546 45.97 -35.65 20.44
N VAL A 547 47.29 -35.54 20.32
CA VAL A 547 47.96 -35.10 19.10
C VAL A 547 48.01 -36.22 18.05
N LYS A 548 48.15 -37.49 18.48
CA LYS A 548 48.13 -38.66 17.57
C LYS A 548 46.89 -38.73 16.67
N LYS A 549 45.74 -38.21 17.11
CA LYS A 549 44.50 -38.18 16.30
C LYS A 549 44.61 -37.35 15.01
N PHE A 550 45.60 -36.48 14.91
CA PHE A 550 45.87 -35.63 13.74
C PHE A 550 46.94 -36.21 12.81
N ASN A 551 47.34 -37.48 12.98
CA ASN A 551 48.33 -38.18 12.15
C ASN A 551 49.73 -37.53 12.08
N ILE A 552 50.12 -36.77 13.11
CA ILE A 552 51.46 -36.19 13.19
C ILE A 552 52.47 -37.25 13.66
N LYS A 553 53.60 -37.37 12.95
CA LYS A 553 54.73 -38.21 13.38
C LYS A 553 55.38 -37.60 14.63
N LEU A 554 55.24 -38.30 15.75
CA LEU A 554 55.91 -37.97 17.01
C LEU A 554 57.15 -38.84 17.12
N ASP A 555 58.25 -38.26 17.60
CA ASP A 555 59.45 -39.02 17.93
C ASP A 555 59.14 -39.86 19.19
N ASP A 556 59.52 -41.14 19.18
CA ASP A 556 59.22 -42.10 20.26
C ASP A 556 59.98 -41.84 21.56
#